data_AF-A0A942NVS0-F1
#
_entry.id   AF-A0A942NVS0-F1
#
_cell.length_a   1.000
_cell.length_b   1.000
_cell.length_c   1.000
_cell.angle_alpha   90.00
_cell.angle_beta   90.00
_cell.angle_gamma   90.00
#
_symmetry.space_group_name_H-M   'P 1'
#
loop_
_entity.id
_entity.type
_entity.pdbx_description
1 polymer ?
#
loop_
_entity_poly.entity_id
_entity_poly.type
_entity_poly.pdbx_seq_one_letter_code
_entity_poly.pdbx_strand_id
1 'polypeptide(L)'
;MEVISEFIKLTIPALLVLLLAFFMIRSLLKSNRDHLALFLEQIKHEQYKFAHEKKLNAQKMILPVKLQAYERLVLFLERIQPSGLVTRLMDVSLSARQFQALLIRTVREEFEHNLSQQLYISPVAWQLVKAAREEVVQAVNLAGSGLDNNANAAALAQLIITTRVKMIDEAIARLKEEIGEFA
;
A
#
# COMPACT_ATOMS: atom_id res chain seq x y z
N MET A 1 -61.45 -10.17 69.00
CA MET A 1 -60.23 -9.37 69.22
C MET A 1 -58.97 -10.24 69.17
N GLU A 2 -58.99 -11.47 69.70
CA GLU A 2 -57.82 -12.38 69.69
C GLU A 2 -57.40 -12.84 68.30
N VAL A 3 -58.34 -13.27 67.45
CA VAL A 3 -58.07 -13.74 66.07
C VAL A 3 -57.36 -12.68 65.22
N ILE A 4 -57.74 -11.40 65.36
CA ILE A 4 -57.13 -10.29 64.63
C ILE A 4 -55.69 -10.07 65.12
N SER A 5 -55.44 -10.18 66.42
CA SER A 5 -54.08 -10.05 66.99
C SER A 5 -53.16 -11.18 66.54
N GLU A 6 -53.67 -12.42 66.49
CA GLU A 6 -52.91 -13.57 65.98
C GLU A 6 -52.58 -13.44 64.50
N PHE A 7 -53.54 -12.98 63.68
CA PHE A 7 -53.30 -12.67 62.27
C PHE A 7 -52.22 -11.60 62.08
N ILE A 8 -52.24 -10.53 62.88
CA ILE A 8 -51.24 -9.47 62.83
C ILE A 8 -49.85 -10.00 63.20
N LYS A 9 -49.74 -10.81 64.27
CA LYS A 9 -48.47 -11.40 64.71
C LYS A 9 -47.88 -12.37 63.68
N LEU A 10 -48.70 -13.02 62.87
CA LEU A 10 -48.25 -13.91 61.78
C LEU A 10 -47.89 -13.15 60.50
N THR A 11 -48.68 -12.12 60.16
CA THR A 11 -48.55 -11.41 58.88
C THR A 11 -47.37 -10.44 58.88
N ILE A 12 -47.07 -9.77 60.01
CA ILE A 12 -45.96 -8.82 60.10
C ILE A 12 -44.59 -9.49 59.82
N PRO A 13 -44.22 -10.62 60.46
CA PRO A 13 -42.97 -11.31 60.16
C PRO A 13 -42.90 -11.82 58.73
N ALA A 14 -44.01 -12.33 58.19
CA ALA A 14 -44.07 -12.82 56.81
C ALA A 14 -43.82 -11.68 55.79
N LEU A 15 -44.41 -10.51 56.01
CA LEU A 15 -44.21 -9.33 55.17
C LEU A 15 -42.76 -8.83 55.25
N LEU A 16 -42.16 -8.86 56.44
CA LEU A 16 -40.78 -8.44 56.66
C LEU A 16 -39.79 -9.37 55.94
N VAL A 17 -40.01 -10.69 56.02
CA VAL A 17 -39.23 -11.69 55.27
C VAL A 17 -39.37 -11.47 53.76
N LEU A 18 -40.59 -11.22 53.26
CA LEU A 18 -40.84 -10.97 51.85
C LEU A 18 -40.16 -9.69 51.35
N LEU A 19 -40.17 -8.62 52.16
CA LEU A 19 -39.49 -7.36 51.85
C LEU A 19 -37.97 -7.56 51.80
N LEU A 20 -37.38 -8.24 52.79
CA LEU A 20 -35.95 -8.57 52.79
C LEU A 20 -35.56 -9.43 51.59
N ALA A 21 -36.35 -10.46 51.27
CA ALA A 21 -36.13 -11.31 50.11
C ALA A 21 -36.19 -10.50 48.81
N PHE A 22 -37.16 -9.59 48.68
CA PHE A 22 -37.27 -8.70 47.52
C PHE A 22 -36.05 -7.77 47.37
N PHE A 23 -35.60 -7.14 48.45
CA PHE A 23 -34.39 -6.31 48.43
C PHE A 23 -33.14 -7.12 48.10
N MET A 24 -33.00 -8.32 48.68
CA MET A 24 -31.86 -9.21 48.43
C MET A 24 -31.81 -9.66 46.97
N ILE A 25 -32.95 -10.08 46.41
CA ILE A 25 -33.05 -10.48 44.99
C ILE A 25 -32.68 -9.30 44.09
N ARG A 26 -33.18 -8.08 44.37
CA ARG A 26 -32.81 -6.89 43.59
C ARG A 26 -31.33 -6.55 43.68
N SER A 27 -30.74 -6.66 44.87
CA SER A 27 -29.31 -6.40 45.10
C SER A 27 -28.42 -7.37 44.30
N LEU A 28 -28.73 -8.66 44.35
CA LEU A 28 -28.01 -9.70 43.60
C LEU A 28 -28.16 -9.53 42.09
N LEU A 29 -29.38 -9.26 41.60
CA LEU A 29 -29.62 -9.04 40.17
C LEU A 29 -28.89 -7.80 39.64
N LYS A 30 -28.81 -6.72 40.44
CA LYS A 30 -28.06 -5.51 40.06
C LYS A 30 -26.55 -5.78 40.04
N SER A 31 -26.01 -6.37 41.11
CA SER A 31 -24.58 -6.69 41.21
C SER A 31 -24.11 -7.59 40.06
N ASN A 32 -24.87 -8.64 39.72
CA ASN A 32 -24.53 -9.53 38.60
C ASN A 32 -24.57 -8.82 37.24
N ARG A 33 -25.50 -7.88 37.03
CA ARG A 33 -25.59 -7.10 35.77
C ARG A 33 -24.39 -6.17 35.60
N ASP A 34 -23.98 -5.48 36.66
CA ASP A 34 -22.87 -4.53 36.60
C ASP A 34 -21.53 -5.26 36.35
N HIS A 35 -21.30 -6.40 37.03
CA HIS A 35 -20.14 -7.25 36.76
C HIS A 35 -20.12 -7.82 35.34
N LEU A 36 -21.27 -8.27 34.83
CA LEU A 36 -21.38 -8.76 33.46
C LEU A 36 -21.13 -7.64 32.44
N ALA A 37 -21.63 -6.43 32.69
CA ALA A 37 -21.40 -5.28 31.81
C ALA A 37 -19.91 -4.94 31.71
N LEU A 38 -19.20 -4.90 32.85
CA LEU A 38 -17.76 -4.65 32.88
C LEU A 38 -16.97 -5.75 32.16
N PHE A 39 -17.33 -7.02 32.38
CA PHE A 39 -16.68 -8.14 31.71
C PHE A 39 -16.85 -8.09 30.18
N LEU A 40 -18.07 -7.77 29.71
CA LEU A 40 -18.35 -7.60 28.29
C LEU A 40 -17.58 -6.42 27.68
N GLU A 41 -17.42 -5.32 28.42
CA GLU A 41 -16.62 -4.17 28.00
C GLU A 41 -15.13 -4.55 27.87
N GLN A 42 -14.60 -5.31 28.82
CA GLN A 42 -13.23 -5.81 28.77
C GLN A 42 -13.00 -6.69 27.54
N ILE A 43 -13.89 -7.64 27.24
CA ILE A 43 -13.79 -8.48 26.04
C ILE A 43 -13.79 -7.63 24.76
N LYS A 44 -14.68 -6.63 24.66
CA LYS A 44 -14.73 -5.73 23.49
C LYS A 44 -13.42 -4.95 23.33
N HIS A 45 -12.86 -4.46 24.42
CA HIS A 45 -11.61 -3.71 24.41
C HIS A 45 -10.42 -4.59 24.01
N GLU A 46 -10.35 -5.83 24.50
CA GLU A 46 -9.34 -6.80 24.08
C GLU A 46 -9.48 -7.16 22.60
N GLN A 47 -10.70 -7.37 22.11
CA GLN A 47 -10.95 -7.60 20.68
C GLN A 47 -10.50 -6.42 19.82
N TYR A 48 -10.79 -5.19 20.25
CA TYR A 48 -10.35 -3.99 19.56
C TYR A 48 -8.82 -3.88 19.50
N LYS A 49 -8.15 -4.11 20.64
CA LYS A 49 -6.68 -4.13 20.72
C LYS A 49 -6.08 -5.19 19.80
N PHE A 50 -6.59 -6.42 19.87
CA PHE A 50 -6.11 -7.51 19.03
C PHE A 50 -6.28 -7.23 17.53
N ALA A 51 -7.44 -6.71 17.12
CA ALA A 51 -7.69 -6.32 15.73
C ALA A 51 -6.76 -5.18 15.27
N HIS A 52 -6.52 -4.20 16.14
CA HIS A 52 -5.61 -3.10 15.88
C HIS A 52 -4.16 -3.58 15.75
N GLU A 53 -3.68 -4.42 16.67
CA GLU A 53 -2.35 -5.02 16.62
C GLU A 53 -2.14 -5.88 15.38
N LYS A 54 -3.14 -6.69 14.98
CA LYS A 54 -3.07 -7.47 13.74
C LYS A 54 -2.91 -6.58 12.52
N LYS A 55 -3.64 -5.46 12.45
CA LYS A 55 -3.51 -4.47 11.36
C LYS A 55 -2.13 -3.82 11.36
N LEU A 56 -1.63 -3.39 12.52
CA LEU A 56 -0.29 -2.80 12.66
C LEU A 56 0.81 -3.80 12.27
N ASN A 57 0.70 -5.06 12.69
CA ASN A 57 1.66 -6.10 12.35
C ASN A 57 1.66 -6.41 10.85
N ALA A 58 0.49 -6.48 10.22
CA ALA A 58 0.39 -6.61 8.77
C ALA A 58 1.02 -5.42 8.04
N GLN A 59 0.79 -4.20 8.51
CA GLN A 59 1.43 -2.99 7.97
C GLN A 59 2.95 -3.04 8.11
N LYS A 60 3.48 -3.43 9.29
CA LYS A 60 4.92 -3.58 9.53
C LYS A 60 5.57 -4.62 8.61
N MET A 61 4.85 -5.68 8.24
CA MET A 61 5.34 -6.69 7.30
C MET A 61 5.31 -6.22 5.84
N ILE A 62 4.27 -5.48 5.44
CA ILE A 62 4.05 -5.08 4.04
C ILE A 62 4.82 -3.81 3.68
N LEU A 63 5.00 -2.87 4.62
CA LEU A 63 5.62 -1.58 4.37
C LEU A 63 7.03 -1.69 3.76
N PRO A 64 7.95 -2.55 4.27
CA PRO A 64 9.27 -2.72 3.66
C PRO A 64 9.20 -3.20 2.21
N VAL A 65 8.28 -4.11 1.91
CA VAL A 65 8.07 -4.64 0.54
C VAL A 65 7.56 -3.54 -0.39
N LYS A 66 6.64 -2.70 0.09
CA LYS A 66 6.18 -1.53 -0.66
C LYS A 66 7.33 -0.58 -0.96
N LEU A 67 8.10 -0.16 0.06
CA LEU A 67 9.22 0.76 -0.11
C LEU A 67 10.24 0.21 -1.11
N GLN A 68 10.57 -1.08 -1.02
CA GLN A 68 11.45 -1.74 -1.99
C GLN A 68 10.88 -1.70 -3.41
N ALA A 69 9.57 -1.88 -3.59
CA ALA A 69 8.93 -1.78 -4.90
C ALA A 69 9.05 -0.38 -5.49
N TYR A 70 8.84 0.67 -4.67
CA TYR A 70 9.02 2.06 -5.08
C TYR A 70 10.48 2.34 -5.48
N GLU A 71 11.46 1.91 -4.68
CA GLU A 71 12.89 2.04 -5.02
C GLU A 71 13.23 1.39 -6.37
N ARG A 72 12.74 0.16 -6.59
CA ARG A 72 12.96 -0.57 -7.84
C ARG A 72 12.37 0.15 -9.04
N LEU A 73 11.19 0.75 -8.90
CA LEU A 73 10.55 1.50 -10.00
C LEU A 73 11.27 2.82 -10.27
N VAL A 74 11.75 3.52 -9.24
CA VAL A 74 12.60 4.71 -9.43
C VAL A 74 13.90 4.32 -10.15
N LEU A 75 14.57 3.25 -9.71
CA LEU A 75 15.78 2.74 -10.37
C LEU A 75 15.52 2.32 -11.82
N PHE A 76 14.38 1.69 -12.10
CA PHE A 76 13.96 1.38 -13.46
C PHE A 76 13.86 2.65 -14.32
N LEU A 77 13.16 3.68 -13.83
CA LEU A 77 12.98 4.96 -14.53
C LEU A 77 14.31 5.67 -14.82
N GLU A 78 15.22 5.69 -13.84
CA GLU A 78 16.59 6.21 -14.00
C GLU A 78 17.39 5.38 -15.02
N ARG A 79 17.24 4.05 -15.02
CA ARG A 79 17.98 3.16 -15.94
C ARG A 79 17.53 3.28 -17.39
N ILE A 80 16.24 3.54 -17.64
CA ILE A 80 15.71 3.71 -19.00
C ILE A 80 15.89 5.13 -19.52
N GLN A 81 16.50 6.03 -18.75
CA GLN A 81 16.77 7.38 -19.21
C GLN A 81 17.65 7.34 -20.48
N PRO A 82 17.27 8.02 -21.57
CA PRO A 82 17.92 7.83 -22.87
C PRO A 82 19.43 8.08 -22.86
N SER A 83 19.87 9.12 -22.14
CA SER A 83 21.29 9.44 -21.96
C SER A 83 22.07 8.32 -21.26
N GLY A 84 21.49 7.75 -20.19
CA GLY A 84 22.05 6.64 -19.44
C GLY A 84 22.06 5.33 -20.22
N LEU A 85 21.02 5.05 -21.00
CA LEU A 85 20.97 3.88 -21.88
C LEU A 85 22.06 3.92 -22.94
N VAL A 86 22.19 5.06 -23.63
CA VAL A 86 23.20 5.24 -24.67
C VAL A 86 24.59 5.04 -24.10
N THR A 87 24.91 5.70 -22.98
CA THR A 87 26.24 5.61 -22.36
C THR A 87 26.60 4.19 -21.95
N ARG A 88 25.63 3.40 -21.45
CA ARG A 88 25.87 2.02 -20.99
C ARG A 88 25.99 0.99 -22.13
N LEU A 89 25.29 1.21 -23.24
CA LEU A 89 25.13 0.21 -24.30
C LEU A 89 25.85 0.56 -25.60
N MET A 90 26.45 1.76 -25.70
CA MET A 90 27.12 2.20 -26.92
C MET A 90 28.25 1.26 -27.30
N ASP A 91 28.12 0.70 -28.50
CA ASP A 91 29.16 -0.07 -29.17
C ASP A 91 29.34 0.49 -30.57
N VAL A 92 30.56 0.98 -30.85
CA VAL A 92 30.90 1.64 -32.11
C VAL A 92 30.90 0.69 -33.31
N SER A 93 30.91 -0.63 -33.08
CA SER A 93 30.82 -1.64 -34.14
C SER A 93 29.41 -1.83 -34.70
N LEU A 94 28.38 -1.32 -34.00
CA LEU A 94 26.98 -1.50 -34.39
C LEU A 94 26.53 -0.47 -35.43
N SER A 95 25.68 -0.93 -36.36
CA SER A 95 24.87 -0.02 -37.17
C SER A 95 23.81 0.69 -36.31
N ALA A 96 23.30 1.83 -36.78
CA ALA A 96 22.23 2.57 -36.09
C ALA A 96 21.00 1.67 -35.84
N ARG A 97 20.61 0.83 -36.81
CA ARG A 97 19.47 -0.09 -36.67
C ARG A 97 19.69 -1.16 -35.61
N GLN A 98 20.88 -1.77 -35.57
CA GLN A 98 21.21 -2.76 -34.55
C GLN A 98 21.23 -2.12 -33.16
N PHE A 99 21.79 -0.92 -33.03
CA PHE A 99 21.82 -0.19 -31.78
C PHE A 99 20.42 0.23 -31.31
N GLN A 100 19.56 0.72 -32.21
CA GLN A 100 18.15 1.00 -31.93
C GLN A 100 17.42 -0.23 -31.38
N ALA A 101 17.57 -1.39 -32.03
CA ALA A 101 16.96 -2.63 -31.59
C ALA A 101 17.46 -3.06 -30.20
N LEU A 102 18.77 -2.90 -29.94
CA LEU A 102 19.38 -3.18 -28.63
C LEU A 102 18.80 -2.30 -27.53
N LEU A 103 18.66 -0.98 -27.78
CA LEU A 103 18.09 -0.04 -26.83
C LEU A 103 16.64 -0.41 -26.46
N ILE A 104 15.79 -0.63 -27.47
CA ILE A 104 14.37 -0.97 -27.28
C ILE A 104 14.24 -2.30 -26.53
N ARG A 105 15.05 -3.30 -26.91
CA ARG A 105 15.07 -4.60 -26.23
C ARG A 105 15.44 -4.44 -24.75
N THR A 106 16.48 -3.67 -24.45
CA THR A 106 16.92 -3.45 -23.06
C THR A 106 15.84 -2.77 -22.22
N VAL A 107 15.15 -1.76 -22.78
CA VAL A 107 14.03 -1.08 -22.09
C VAL A 107 12.90 -2.06 -21.77
N ARG A 108 12.59 -2.97 -22.70
CA ARG A 108 11.56 -4.02 -22.48
C ARG A 108 11.97 -5.00 -21.41
N GLU A 109 13.20 -5.52 -21.45
CA GLU A 109 13.71 -6.46 -20.46
C GLU A 109 13.71 -5.83 -19.05
N GLU A 110 14.20 -4.59 -18.90
CA GLU A 110 14.16 -3.88 -17.62
C GLU A 110 12.72 -3.63 -17.11
N PHE A 111 11.77 -3.38 -18.02
CA PHE A 111 10.36 -3.25 -17.65
C PHE A 111 9.78 -4.58 -17.18
N GLU A 112 10.05 -5.68 -17.88
CA GLU A 112 9.62 -7.04 -17.51
C GLU A 112 10.17 -7.47 -16.15
N HIS A 113 11.43 -7.15 -15.86
CA HIS A 113 12.06 -7.40 -14.55
C HIS A 113 11.41 -6.63 -13.39
N ASN A 114 10.71 -5.54 -13.68
CA ASN A 114 10.04 -4.70 -12.67
C ASN A 114 8.51 -4.75 -12.76
N LEU A 115 7.95 -5.58 -13.65
CA LEU A 115 6.50 -5.66 -13.89
C LEU A 115 5.71 -6.06 -12.64
N SER A 116 6.26 -6.92 -11.79
CA SER A 116 5.61 -7.36 -10.55
C SER A 116 5.45 -6.24 -9.53
N GLN A 117 6.24 -5.17 -9.62
CA GLN A 117 6.20 -4.05 -8.68
C GLN A 117 4.89 -3.24 -8.77
N GLN A 118 4.14 -3.38 -9.87
CA GLN A 118 2.82 -2.75 -10.05
C GLN A 118 1.81 -3.12 -8.95
N LEU A 119 2.02 -4.23 -8.23
CA LEU A 119 1.16 -4.67 -7.13
C LEU A 119 1.22 -3.75 -5.90
N TYR A 120 2.28 -2.94 -5.79
CA TYR A 120 2.60 -2.21 -4.56
C TYR A 120 2.43 -0.69 -4.66
N ILE A 121 2.10 -0.18 -5.84
CA ILE A 121 1.93 1.25 -6.12
C ILE A 121 0.50 1.56 -6.56
N SER A 122 0.12 2.84 -6.61
CA SER A 122 -1.21 3.18 -7.10
C SER A 122 -1.37 2.91 -8.61
N PRO A 123 -2.62 2.68 -9.08
CA PRO A 123 -2.89 2.60 -10.51
C PRO A 123 -2.44 3.84 -11.28
N VAL A 124 -2.50 5.03 -10.68
CA VAL A 124 -2.10 6.30 -11.30
C VAL A 124 -0.60 6.35 -11.52
N ALA A 125 0.19 6.05 -10.48
CA ALA A 125 1.65 5.96 -10.60
C ALA A 125 2.05 4.92 -11.65
N TRP A 126 1.36 3.78 -11.68
CA TRP A 126 1.66 2.73 -12.65
C TRP A 126 1.39 3.15 -14.10
N GLN A 127 0.33 3.93 -14.36
CA GLN A 127 0.11 4.49 -15.70
C GLN A 127 1.25 5.41 -16.12
N LEU A 128 1.75 6.26 -15.22
CA LEU A 128 2.89 7.14 -15.51
C LEU A 128 4.17 6.36 -15.81
N VAL A 129 4.46 5.28 -15.06
CA VAL A 129 5.60 4.40 -15.34
C VAL A 129 5.51 3.78 -16.74
N LYS A 130 4.32 3.31 -17.14
CA LYS A 130 4.10 2.77 -18.49
C LYS A 130 4.22 3.85 -19.57
N ALA A 131 3.71 5.06 -19.30
CA ALA A 131 3.83 6.19 -20.21
C ALA A 131 5.30 6.60 -20.39
N ALA A 132 6.09 6.61 -19.32
CA ALA A 132 7.53 6.87 -19.38
C ALA A 132 8.27 5.86 -20.25
N ARG A 133 8.02 4.56 -20.05
CA ARG A 133 8.58 3.51 -20.90
C ARG A 133 8.20 3.71 -22.37
N GLU A 134 6.95 4.05 -22.64
CA GLU A 134 6.46 4.27 -24.00
C GLU A 134 7.13 5.48 -24.66
N GLU A 135 7.24 6.60 -23.95
CA GLU A 135 7.90 7.82 -24.44
C GLU A 135 9.39 7.57 -24.72
N VAL A 136 10.09 6.79 -23.89
CA VAL A 136 11.48 6.36 -24.17
C VAL A 136 11.56 5.58 -25.48
N VAL A 137 10.70 4.58 -25.67
CA VAL A 137 10.69 3.78 -26.90
C VAL A 137 10.37 4.63 -28.13
N GLN A 138 9.42 5.56 -28.00
CA GLN A 138 9.07 6.50 -29.06
C GLN A 138 10.24 7.44 -29.39
N ALA A 139 10.92 7.99 -28.38
CA ALA A 139 12.12 8.81 -28.57
C ALA A 139 13.20 8.08 -29.36
N VAL A 140 13.49 6.82 -28.99
CA VAL A 140 14.46 5.97 -29.69
C VAL A 140 14.04 5.71 -31.14
N ASN A 141 12.76 5.43 -31.38
CA ASN A 141 12.23 5.20 -32.73
C ASN A 141 12.27 6.44 -33.63
N LEU A 142 11.92 7.61 -33.08
CA LEU A 142 11.96 8.89 -33.79
C LEU A 142 13.39 9.26 -34.17
N ALA A 143 14.34 9.10 -33.24
CA ALA A 143 15.76 9.33 -33.50
C ALA A 143 16.30 8.39 -34.61
N GLY A 144 15.89 7.12 -34.63
CA GLY A 144 16.29 6.16 -35.67
C GLY A 144 15.67 6.44 -37.03
N SER A 145 14.45 6.95 -37.09
CA SER A 145 13.73 7.22 -38.35
C SER A 145 14.33 8.36 -39.16
N GLY A 146 15.07 9.27 -38.52
CA GLY A 146 15.75 10.39 -39.17
C GLY A 146 17.12 10.06 -39.75
N LEU A 147 17.58 8.81 -39.68
CA LEU A 147 18.92 8.40 -40.08
C LEU A 147 18.92 7.57 -41.36
N ASP A 148 19.98 7.75 -42.16
CA ASP A 148 20.24 6.93 -43.33
C ASP A 148 20.49 5.45 -42.98
N ASN A 149 20.25 4.56 -43.93
CA ASN A 149 20.42 3.11 -43.75
C ASN A 149 21.86 2.68 -43.41
N ASN A 150 22.84 3.51 -43.74
CA ASN A 150 24.27 3.28 -43.47
C ASN A 150 24.78 4.03 -42.24
N ALA A 151 23.90 4.70 -41.47
CA ALA A 151 24.30 5.39 -40.25
C ALA A 151 24.84 4.41 -39.19
N ASN A 152 25.82 4.86 -38.43
CA ASN A 152 26.42 4.09 -37.34
C ASN A 152 25.73 4.38 -35.99
N ALA A 153 26.04 3.57 -34.97
CA ALA A 153 25.49 3.74 -33.64
C ALA A 153 25.78 5.12 -33.02
N ALA A 154 26.93 5.72 -33.33
CA ALA A 154 27.32 7.04 -32.82
C ALA A 154 26.38 8.16 -33.32
N ALA A 155 25.94 8.11 -34.59
CA ALA A 155 24.97 9.06 -35.13
C ALA A 155 23.63 8.99 -34.39
N LEU A 156 23.16 7.78 -34.08
CA LEU A 156 21.95 7.58 -33.29
C LEU A 156 22.12 8.02 -31.84
N ALA A 157 23.25 7.69 -31.21
CA ALA A 157 23.59 8.10 -29.86
C ALA A 157 23.53 9.62 -29.68
N GLN A 158 24.05 10.37 -30.65
CA GLN A 158 24.08 11.84 -30.61
C GLN A 158 22.68 12.47 -30.63
N LEU A 159 21.72 11.86 -31.34
CA LEU A 159 20.32 12.31 -31.36
C LEU A 159 19.59 11.97 -30.05
N ILE A 160 19.88 10.82 -29.46
CA ILE A 160 19.18 10.33 -28.27
C ILE A 160 19.72 10.98 -26.98
N ILE A 161 21.02 11.25 -26.88
CA ILE A 161 21.65 11.69 -25.62
C ILE A 161 21.12 13.04 -25.11
N THR A 162 20.64 13.90 -26.00
CA THR A 162 20.04 15.20 -25.68
C THR A 162 18.52 15.09 -25.46
N THR A 163 17.91 13.94 -25.75
CA THR A 163 16.49 13.73 -25.61
C THR A 163 16.13 13.55 -24.13
N ARG A 164 15.38 14.50 -23.60
CA ARG A 164 14.81 14.42 -22.25
C ARG A 164 13.37 13.92 -22.34
N VAL A 165 13.10 12.83 -21.63
CA VAL A 165 11.77 12.20 -21.55
C VAL A 165 11.05 12.75 -20.34
N LYS A 166 9.95 13.48 -20.55
CA LYS A 166 9.27 14.20 -19.47
C LYS A 166 8.51 13.26 -18.55
N MET A 167 7.95 12.17 -19.07
CA MET A 167 7.20 11.21 -18.26
C MET A 167 8.06 10.47 -17.24
N ILE A 168 9.38 10.35 -17.45
CA ILE A 168 10.28 9.82 -16.42
C ILE A 168 10.24 10.70 -15.18
N ASP A 169 10.43 12.02 -15.36
CA ASP A 169 10.44 12.98 -14.25
C ASP A 169 9.07 13.01 -13.53
N GLU A 170 7.97 12.98 -14.27
CA GLU A 170 6.61 12.96 -13.71
C GLU A 170 6.31 11.65 -12.97
N ALA A 171 6.73 10.51 -13.50
CA ALA A 171 6.56 9.21 -12.83
C ALA A 171 7.37 9.15 -11.52
N ILE A 172 8.62 9.62 -11.52
CA ILE A 172 9.45 9.69 -10.31
C ILE A 172 8.82 10.63 -9.27
N ALA A 173 8.34 11.80 -9.69
CA ALA A 173 7.68 12.75 -8.79
C ALA A 173 6.44 12.13 -8.14
N ARG A 174 5.60 11.44 -8.91
CA ARG A 174 4.41 10.75 -8.39
C ARG A 174 4.76 9.62 -7.43
N LEU A 175 5.79 8.81 -7.74
CA LEU A 175 6.25 7.75 -6.84
C LEU A 175 6.75 8.34 -5.50
N LYS A 176 7.47 9.46 -5.54
CA LYS A 176 7.94 10.15 -4.32
C LYS A 176 6.79 10.72 -3.48
N GLU A 177 5.77 11.28 -4.12
CA GLU A 177 4.55 11.75 -3.45
C GLU A 177 3.89 10.61 -2.67
N GLU A 178 3.68 9.45 -3.30
CA GLU A 178 3.07 8.28 -2.65
C GLU A 178 3.90 7.73 -1.50
N ILE A 179 5.23 7.69 -1.62
CA ILE A 179 6.12 7.30 -0.51
C ILE A 179 5.91 8.23 0.69
N GLY A 180 5.75 9.54 0.43
CA GLY A 180 5.50 10.54 1.46
C GLY A 180 4.17 10.36 2.20
N GLU A 181 3.17 9.69 1.61
CA GLU A 181 1.91 9.39 2.30
C GLU A 181 2.06 8.26 3.35
N PHE A 182 3.13 7.46 3.27
CA PHE A 182 3.41 6.38 4.23
C PHE A 182 4.33 6.79 5.38
N ALA A 183 4.95 7.97 5.31
CA ALA A 183 5.83 8.54 6.33
C ALA A 183 5.07 9.45 7.30
#